data_AF-A0A6P8NBF4-F1
#
_entry.id   AF-A0A6P8NBF4-F1
#
_cell.length_a   1.000
_cell.length_b   1.000
_cell.length_c   1.000
_cell.angle_alpha   90.00
_cell.angle_beta   90.00
_cell.angle_gamma   90.00
#
_symmetry.space_group_name_H-M   'P 1'
#
loop_
_entity.id
_entity.type
_entity.pdbx_description
1 polymer ?
#
loop_
_entity_poly.entity_id
_entity_poly.type
_entity_poly.pdbx_seq_one_letter_code
_entity_poly.pdbx_strand_id
1 'polypeptide(L)'
;MAELLIHLLFVWAYIARVPGRYLQLPGAPVVDLHCSVLYPHSMSCHWTPVDGAEPSTIYSLMYKTRMKTAEECKDYVTAGPNSCYFSRANLYLYFTYEVWLETFNQFGYQRSKKLVFNTEEVARTEPPVGLNGSGHASHVYVEWTYPPGVEASFFPLTFELRYQEDGSDAWEQEPDVGEQTNYSIYDVTPNRNYTLQVRCKTTNERGLWSHWSRTLTINTTQD
;
A
#
# COMPACT_ATOMS: atom_id res chain seq x y z
N MET A 1 -69.93 -38.11 13.25
CA MET A 1 -70.25 -37.69 14.63
C MET A 1 -69.22 -38.39 15.52
N ALA A 2 -68.08 -37.85 15.91
CA ALA A 2 -67.59 -36.47 16.00
C ALA A 2 -66.08 -36.46 15.61
N GLU A 3 -65.67 -35.55 14.72
CA GLU A 3 -64.81 -34.38 15.05
C GLU A 3 -63.35 -34.79 15.31
N LEU A 4 -62.39 -34.64 14.39
CA LEU A 4 -61.94 -33.42 13.69
C LEU A 4 -61.47 -32.31 14.63
N LEU A 5 -60.57 -32.64 15.57
CA LEU A 5 -59.64 -31.72 16.23
C LEU A 5 -58.62 -32.53 17.02
N ILE A 6 -57.35 -32.48 16.59
CA ILE A 6 -56.05 -32.76 17.26
C ILE A 6 -55.04 -33.21 16.17
N HIS A 7 -55.07 -32.52 15.03
CA HIS A 7 -53.81 -32.13 14.40
C HIS A 7 -53.41 -30.87 15.13
N LEU A 8 -52.49 -30.95 16.10
CA LEU A 8 -51.62 -29.87 16.55
C LEU A 8 -50.85 -30.38 17.76
N LEU A 9 -49.53 -30.29 17.66
CA LEU A 9 -48.51 -30.54 18.69
C LEU A 9 -48.04 -32.00 18.76
N PHE A 10 -46.71 -32.19 18.70
CA PHE A 10 -45.95 -33.45 18.79
C PHE A 10 -45.59 -34.20 17.49
N VAL A 11 -45.39 -33.48 16.39
CA VAL A 11 -44.27 -33.82 15.49
C VAL A 11 -43.22 -32.73 15.67
N TRP A 12 -42.50 -32.80 16.79
CA TRP A 12 -41.30 -32.00 16.95
C TRP A 12 -40.27 -32.50 15.95
N ALA A 13 -40.06 -31.66 14.96
CA ALA A 13 -39.06 -31.74 13.92
C ALA A 13 -37.70 -32.22 14.46
N TYR A 14 -37.36 -33.47 14.17
CA TYR A 14 -35.96 -33.86 13.98
C TYR A 14 -35.54 -33.51 12.56
N ILE A 15 -35.64 -32.22 12.21
CA ILE A 15 -34.79 -31.66 11.16
C ILE A 15 -33.50 -31.35 11.88
N ALA A 16 -32.53 -32.27 11.80
CA ALA A 16 -31.16 -31.92 12.10
C ALA A 16 -30.80 -30.75 11.20
N ARG A 17 -30.79 -29.53 11.76
CA ARG A 17 -30.14 -28.37 11.16
C ARG A 17 -28.67 -28.74 11.07
N VAL A 18 -28.27 -29.31 9.94
CA VAL A 18 -26.89 -29.22 9.50
C VAL A 18 -26.63 -27.71 9.45
N PRO A 19 -25.75 -27.15 10.30
CA PRO A 19 -25.41 -25.75 10.19
C PRO A 19 -24.89 -25.61 8.77
N GLY A 20 -25.50 -24.70 8.01
CA GLY A 20 -25.08 -24.40 6.66
C GLY A 20 -23.63 -23.93 6.71
N ARG A 21 -22.70 -24.88 6.60
CA ARG A 21 -21.43 -24.61 5.96
C ARG A 21 -21.85 -24.17 4.58
N TYR A 22 -21.65 -22.89 4.29
CA TYR A 22 -21.62 -22.39 2.94
C TYR A 22 -20.85 -23.43 2.12
N LEU A 23 -21.55 -24.14 1.24
CA LEU A 23 -20.92 -24.92 0.19
C LEU A 23 -20.27 -23.86 -0.69
N GLN A 24 -19.06 -23.46 -0.33
CA GLN A 24 -18.22 -22.62 -1.16
C GLN A 24 -18.05 -23.40 -2.46
N LEU A 25 -18.56 -22.84 -3.55
CA LEU A 25 -18.38 -23.39 -4.89
C LEU A 25 -16.89 -23.70 -5.08
N PRO A 26 -16.52 -24.94 -5.46
CA PRO A 26 -15.14 -25.25 -5.79
C PRO A 26 -14.82 -24.47 -7.07
N GLY A 27 -13.95 -23.46 -7.01
CA GLY A 27 -13.62 -22.72 -8.23
C GLY A 27 -12.98 -21.33 -8.12
N ALA A 28 -12.76 -20.79 -6.94
CA ALA A 28 -11.86 -19.64 -6.80
C ALA A 28 -11.00 -19.79 -5.56
N PRO A 29 -9.67 -19.92 -5.68
CA PRO A 29 -8.81 -19.57 -4.57
C PRO A 29 -8.98 -18.06 -4.38
N VAL A 30 -9.52 -17.64 -3.23
CA VAL A 30 -9.59 -16.21 -2.88
C VAL A 30 -8.16 -15.81 -2.54
N VAL A 31 -7.40 -15.48 -3.57
CA VAL A 31 -6.00 -15.05 -3.47
C VAL A 31 -6.00 -13.54 -3.30
N ASP A 32 -5.43 -13.07 -2.19
CA ASP A 32 -5.28 -11.64 -1.92
C ASP A 32 -4.10 -11.07 -2.73
N LEU A 33 -4.38 -10.75 -4.00
CA LEU A 33 -3.41 -10.18 -4.94
C LEU A 33 -3.38 -8.66 -4.79
N HIS A 34 -2.22 -8.11 -4.46
CA HIS A 34 -1.97 -6.67 -4.40
C HIS A 34 -0.69 -6.32 -5.15
N CYS A 35 -0.64 -5.11 -5.70
CA CYS A 35 0.54 -4.60 -6.40
C CYS A 35 0.92 -3.22 -5.86
N SER A 36 2.21 -2.93 -5.88
CA SER A 36 2.78 -1.65 -5.45
C SER A 36 3.90 -1.23 -6.38
N VAL A 37 4.04 0.08 -6.58
CA VAL A 37 5.09 0.68 -7.41
C VAL A 37 6.02 1.49 -6.51
N LEU A 38 7.32 1.22 -6.61
CA LEU A 38 8.36 2.10 -6.09
C LEU A 38 8.82 2.99 -7.24
N TYR A 39 8.29 4.20 -7.33
CA TYR A 39 8.57 5.10 -8.44
C TYR A 39 10.00 5.67 -8.37
N PRO A 40 10.70 5.84 -9.52
CA PRO A 40 10.36 5.29 -10.84
C PRO A 40 10.89 3.86 -11.05
N HIS A 41 11.48 3.25 -10.02
CA HIS A 41 12.37 2.10 -10.10
C HIS A 41 11.71 0.77 -10.48
N SER A 42 10.61 0.38 -9.84
CA SER A 42 10.07 -0.98 -9.97
C SER A 42 8.62 -1.10 -9.55
N MET A 43 8.01 -2.22 -9.94
CA MET A 43 6.71 -2.67 -9.46
C MET A 43 6.85 -4.09 -8.93
N SER A 44 6.17 -4.39 -7.84
CA SER A 44 6.00 -5.77 -7.40
C SER A 44 4.53 -6.07 -7.13
N CYS A 45 4.13 -7.29 -7.44
CA CYS A 45 2.83 -7.83 -7.09
C CYS A 45 3.05 -9.01 -6.15
N HIS A 46 2.27 -9.08 -5.08
CA HIS A 46 2.36 -10.14 -4.09
C HIS A 46 0.99 -10.75 -3.88
N TRP A 47 1.01 -12.01 -3.48
CA TRP A 47 -0.21 -12.70 -3.11
C TRP A 47 -0.07 -13.60 -1.89
N THR A 48 -1.17 -13.78 -1.19
CA THR A 48 -1.27 -14.75 -0.10
C THR A 48 -1.98 -16.01 -0.60
N PRO A 49 -1.32 -17.18 -0.58
CA PRO A 49 -1.98 -18.46 -0.82
C PRO A 49 -3.18 -18.64 0.11
N VAL A 50 -4.22 -19.33 -0.37
CA VAL A 50 -5.41 -19.62 0.45
C VAL A 50 -5.03 -20.54 1.61
N ASP A 51 -5.64 -20.35 2.77
CA ASP A 51 -5.47 -21.27 3.90
C ASP A 51 -5.82 -22.71 3.49
N GLY A 52 -4.90 -23.64 3.73
CA GLY A 52 -5.04 -25.03 3.28
C GLY A 52 -4.81 -25.23 1.77
N ALA A 53 -4.24 -24.25 1.07
CA ALA A 53 -3.73 -24.43 -0.28
C ALA A 53 -2.79 -25.63 -0.33
N GLU A 54 -2.97 -26.46 -1.35
CA GLU A 54 -2.19 -27.66 -1.51
C GLU A 54 -0.72 -27.27 -1.81
N PRO A 55 0.28 -27.88 -1.15
CA PRO A 55 1.69 -27.50 -1.27
C PRO A 55 2.26 -27.50 -2.70
N SER A 56 1.72 -28.33 -3.61
CA SER A 56 2.11 -28.38 -5.01
C SER A 56 1.31 -27.44 -5.93
N THR A 57 0.50 -26.52 -5.37
CA THR A 57 -0.23 -25.51 -6.16
C THR A 57 0.76 -24.60 -6.90
N ILE A 58 0.66 -24.57 -8.22
CA ILE A 58 1.46 -23.70 -9.08
C ILE A 58 0.71 -22.39 -9.28
N TYR A 59 1.42 -21.26 -9.15
CA TYR A 59 0.91 -19.91 -9.34
C TYR A 59 1.60 -19.25 -10.54
N SER A 60 0.82 -18.87 -11.55
CA SER A 60 1.29 -18.06 -12.68
C SER A 60 0.60 -16.71 -12.66
N LEU A 61 1.37 -15.64 -12.47
CA LEU A 61 0.89 -14.27 -12.55
C LEU A 61 0.90 -13.81 -14.00
N MET A 62 -0.29 -13.45 -14.48
CA MET A 62 -0.51 -12.92 -15.81
C MET A 62 -0.82 -11.43 -15.71
N TYR A 63 -0.31 -10.66 -16.66
CA TYR A 63 -0.59 -9.24 -16.76
C TYR A 63 -0.83 -8.82 -18.20
N LYS A 64 -1.58 -7.74 -18.40
CA LYS A 64 -1.59 -7.01 -19.67
C LYS A 64 -1.72 -5.53 -19.42
N THR A 65 -1.19 -4.74 -20.34
CA THR A 65 -1.47 -3.31 -20.44
C THR A 65 -2.44 -3.08 -21.60
N ARG A 66 -3.05 -1.89 -21.69
CA ARG A 66 -3.98 -1.57 -22.81
C ARG A 66 -3.36 -1.76 -24.21
N MET A 67 -2.04 -1.68 -24.32
CA MET A 67 -1.32 -1.70 -25.59
C MET A 67 -0.80 -3.08 -25.98
N LYS A 68 -0.87 -4.08 -25.09
CA LYS A 68 -0.23 -5.38 -25.27
C LYS A 68 -1.16 -6.54 -25.01
N THR A 69 -0.83 -7.68 -25.61
CA THR A 69 -1.41 -8.97 -25.26
C THR A 69 -1.04 -9.37 -23.83
N ALA A 70 -1.78 -10.30 -23.26
CA ALA A 70 -1.43 -10.86 -21.97
C ALA A 70 -0.08 -11.59 -22.02
N GLU A 71 0.73 -11.35 -21.01
CA GLU A 71 2.05 -11.96 -20.81
C GLU A 71 2.12 -12.54 -19.40
N GLU A 72 2.89 -13.61 -19.24
CA GLU A 72 3.23 -14.15 -17.92
C GLU A 72 4.39 -13.35 -17.31
N CYS A 73 4.38 -13.22 -15.98
CA CYS A 73 5.49 -12.70 -15.22
C CYS A 73 6.78 -13.50 -15.48
N LYS A 74 7.91 -12.78 -15.56
CA LYS A 74 9.21 -13.36 -15.87
C LYS A 74 10.14 -13.48 -14.67
N ASP A 75 9.79 -12.88 -13.54
CA ASP A 75 10.63 -12.82 -12.34
C ASP A 75 9.79 -13.03 -11.08
N TYR A 76 9.86 -14.25 -10.55
CA TYR A 76 9.17 -14.67 -9.33
C TYR A 76 10.09 -14.69 -8.10
N VAL A 77 11.32 -14.16 -8.22
CA VAL A 77 12.38 -14.33 -7.20
C VAL A 77 12.77 -13.00 -6.57
N THR A 78 12.94 -11.95 -7.36
CA THR A 78 13.54 -10.69 -6.86
C THR A 78 12.72 -10.02 -5.78
N ALA A 79 11.39 -10.11 -5.81
CA ALA A 79 10.52 -9.57 -4.76
C ALA A 79 10.21 -10.58 -3.64
N GLY A 80 10.83 -11.76 -3.64
CA GLY A 80 10.65 -12.80 -2.62
C GLY A 80 9.54 -13.80 -2.95
N PRO A 81 9.12 -14.63 -1.99
CA PRO A 81 8.13 -15.68 -2.22
C PRO A 81 6.76 -15.12 -2.58
N ASN A 82 6.00 -15.87 -3.39
CA ASN A 82 4.64 -15.51 -3.82
C ASN A 82 4.57 -14.09 -4.40
N SER A 83 5.53 -13.77 -5.26
CA SER A 83 5.65 -12.43 -5.83
C SER A 83 5.96 -12.48 -7.32
N CYS A 84 5.68 -11.37 -8.00
CA CYS A 84 6.17 -11.06 -9.32
C CYS A 84 6.86 -9.71 -9.28
N TYR A 85 8.04 -9.61 -9.89
CA TYR A 85 8.83 -8.40 -9.96
C TYR A 85 8.91 -7.84 -11.38
N PHE A 86 8.76 -6.53 -11.50
CA PHE A 86 8.93 -5.78 -12.73
C PHE A 86 10.05 -4.75 -12.51
N SER A 87 11.18 -4.96 -13.17
CA SER A 87 12.26 -3.98 -13.19
C SER A 87 11.89 -2.75 -14.00
N ARG A 88 12.64 -1.65 -13.81
CA ARG A 88 12.47 -0.40 -14.55
C ARG A 88 12.33 -0.59 -16.06
N ALA A 89 13.12 -1.51 -16.64
CA ALA A 89 13.17 -1.78 -18.08
C ALA A 89 11.89 -2.40 -18.63
N ASN A 90 11.14 -3.13 -17.78
CA ASN A 90 9.92 -3.84 -18.16
C ASN A 90 8.64 -3.17 -17.60
N LEU A 91 8.79 -2.01 -16.95
CA LEU A 91 7.70 -1.27 -16.31
C LEU A 91 7.28 -0.05 -17.16
N TYR A 92 5.99 0.02 -17.47
CA TYR A 92 5.36 1.16 -18.13
C TYR A 92 4.65 2.04 -17.08
N LEU A 93 5.28 3.15 -16.71
CA LEU A 93 4.72 4.13 -15.77
C LEU A 93 3.55 4.91 -16.40
N TYR A 94 2.55 5.26 -15.60
CA TYR A 94 1.30 5.93 -16.00
C TYR A 94 0.35 5.09 -16.86
N PHE A 95 0.60 3.79 -17.01
CA PHE A 95 -0.27 2.87 -17.73
C PHE A 95 -1.23 2.14 -16.79
N THR A 96 -2.41 1.83 -17.30
CA THR A 96 -3.33 0.89 -16.67
C THR A 96 -2.88 -0.55 -16.91
N TYR A 97 -2.70 -1.29 -15.82
CA TYR A 97 -2.42 -2.71 -15.80
C TYR A 97 -3.68 -3.49 -15.41
N GLU A 98 -3.91 -4.62 -16.07
CA GLU A 98 -4.79 -5.68 -15.59
C GLU A 98 -3.91 -6.87 -15.18
N VAL A 99 -3.98 -7.29 -13.92
CA VAL A 99 -3.16 -8.37 -13.35
C VAL A 99 -4.07 -9.44 -12.73
N TRP A 100 -3.75 -10.72 -12.94
CA TRP A 100 -4.48 -11.84 -12.31
C TRP A 100 -3.56 -13.04 -12.11
N LEU A 101 -3.99 -13.96 -11.25
CA LEU A 101 -3.32 -15.24 -11.03
C LEU A 101 -4.08 -16.36 -11.72
N GLU A 102 -3.32 -17.26 -12.30
CA GLU A 102 -3.76 -18.54 -12.81
C GLU A 102 -3.12 -19.61 -11.92
N THR A 103 -3.95 -20.42 -11.28
CA THR A 103 -3.52 -21.46 -10.35
C THR A 103 -3.82 -22.83 -10.91
N PHE A 104 -2.86 -23.73 -10.81
CA PHE A 104 -3.04 -25.12 -11.20
C PHE A 104 -2.74 -26.03 -10.02
N ASN A 105 -3.72 -26.87 -9.65
CA ASN A 105 -3.60 -27.87 -8.59
C ASN A 105 -4.37 -29.14 -8.96
N GLN A 106 -4.47 -30.10 -8.04
CA GLN A 106 -5.22 -31.35 -8.25
C GLN A 106 -6.70 -31.17 -8.61
N PHE A 107 -7.29 -30.02 -8.27
CA PHE A 107 -8.68 -29.68 -8.62
C PHE A 107 -8.80 -28.99 -9.99
N GLY A 108 -7.67 -28.84 -10.70
CA GLY A 108 -7.59 -28.28 -12.03
C GLY A 108 -7.18 -26.81 -12.05
N TYR A 109 -7.42 -26.20 -13.21
CA TYR A 109 -7.10 -24.81 -13.50
C TYR A 109 -8.15 -23.87 -12.91
N GLN A 110 -7.69 -22.83 -12.20
CA GLN A 110 -8.55 -21.77 -11.67
C GLN A 110 -7.90 -20.41 -11.95
N ARG A 111 -8.73 -19.37 -12.06
CA ARG A 111 -8.30 -18.00 -12.32
C ARG A 111 -8.85 -17.06 -11.25
N SER A 112 -8.01 -16.18 -10.72
CA SER A 112 -8.43 -15.14 -9.77
C SER A 112 -9.26 -14.05 -10.46
N LYS A 113 -9.91 -13.20 -9.64
CA LYS A 113 -10.39 -11.91 -10.14
C LYS A 113 -9.21 -11.08 -10.64
N LYS A 114 -9.43 -10.26 -11.68
CA LYS A 114 -8.45 -9.29 -12.16
C LYS A 114 -8.37 -8.09 -11.23
N LEU A 115 -7.14 -7.71 -10.87
CA LEU A 115 -6.81 -6.44 -10.28
C LEU A 115 -6.51 -5.44 -11.41
N VAL A 116 -7.15 -4.28 -11.40
CA VAL A 116 -6.99 -3.24 -12.43
C VAL A 116 -6.63 -1.92 -11.75
N PHE A 117 -5.51 -1.31 -12.15
CA PHE A 117 -5.00 -0.08 -11.55
C PHE A 117 -4.13 0.69 -12.55
N ASN A 118 -4.03 2.01 -12.38
CA ASN A 118 -2.94 2.77 -12.99
C ASN A 118 -1.70 2.67 -12.11
N THR A 119 -0.51 2.54 -12.70
CA THR A 119 0.73 2.50 -11.92
C THR A 119 0.94 3.75 -11.05
N GLU A 120 0.38 4.91 -11.39
CA GLU A 120 0.42 6.10 -10.54
C GLU A 120 -0.39 5.94 -9.23
N GLU A 121 -1.50 5.20 -9.25
CA GLU A 121 -2.42 5.07 -8.10
C GLU A 121 -1.84 4.21 -6.99
N VAL A 122 -0.96 3.28 -7.33
CA VAL A 122 -0.28 2.36 -6.40
C VAL A 122 1.20 2.71 -6.22
N ALA A 123 1.62 3.89 -6.70
CA ALA A 123 2.97 4.37 -6.58
C ALA A 123 3.22 5.06 -5.24
N ARG A 124 4.39 4.76 -4.67
CA ARG A 124 5.07 5.57 -3.66
C ARG A 124 6.49 5.86 -4.14
N THR A 125 7.08 6.95 -3.68
CA THR A 125 8.50 7.21 -3.86
C THR A 125 9.29 6.76 -2.63
N GLU A 126 10.61 6.79 -2.73
CA GLU A 126 11.47 6.88 -1.56
C GLU A 126 11.15 8.17 -0.77
N PRO A 127 11.48 8.25 0.54
CA PRO A 127 11.28 9.46 1.32
C PRO A 127 12.20 10.60 0.86
N PRO A 128 11.87 11.86 1.22
CA PRO A 128 12.78 12.99 1.05
C PRO A 128 14.10 12.74 1.77
N VAL A 129 15.18 13.31 1.23
CA VAL A 129 16.55 13.14 1.77
C VAL A 129 17.19 14.48 2.07
N GLY A 130 18.37 14.46 2.69
CA GLY A 130 19.15 15.67 2.93
C GLY A 130 18.48 16.68 3.86
N LEU A 131 17.68 16.22 4.84
CA LEU A 131 17.06 17.10 5.82
C LEU A 131 18.14 17.89 6.56
N ASN A 132 18.01 19.22 6.55
CA ASN A 132 18.89 20.15 7.22
C ASN A 132 18.06 21.33 7.75
N GLY A 133 18.60 22.10 8.70
CA GLY A 133 17.85 23.21 9.26
C GLY A 133 18.53 23.88 10.45
N SER A 134 17.85 24.87 11.00
CA SER A 134 18.30 25.62 12.16
C SER A 134 17.12 26.03 13.04
N GLY A 135 17.38 26.17 14.33
CA GLY A 135 16.41 26.65 15.31
C GLY A 135 16.93 27.94 15.94
N HIS A 136 16.08 28.95 16.02
CA HIS A 136 16.39 30.23 16.63
C HIS A 136 15.17 30.75 17.38
N ALA A 137 15.33 31.06 18.67
CA ALA A 137 14.22 31.53 19.50
C ALA A 137 13.01 30.58 19.39
N SER A 138 11.84 31.10 19.05
CA SER A 138 10.61 30.34 18.83
C SER A 138 10.37 29.92 17.36
N HIS A 139 11.43 29.74 16.58
CA HIS A 139 11.36 29.43 15.15
C HIS A 139 12.30 28.29 14.77
N VAL A 140 11.80 27.35 13.95
CA VAL A 140 12.59 26.28 13.34
C VAL A 140 12.44 26.36 11.82
N TYR A 141 13.56 26.55 11.13
CA TYR A 141 13.65 26.41 9.68
C TYR A 141 14.18 25.03 9.33
N VAL A 142 13.56 24.39 8.34
CA VAL A 142 14.00 23.09 7.82
C VAL A 142 13.89 23.07 6.30
N GLU A 143 14.83 22.39 5.67
CA GLU A 143 14.88 22.15 4.24
C GLU A 143 15.25 20.71 3.95
N TRP A 144 14.89 20.23 2.76
CA TRP A 144 15.15 18.89 2.29
C TRP A 144 15.32 18.88 0.78
N THR A 145 15.63 17.70 0.22
CA THR A 145 15.68 17.48 -1.21
C THR A 145 14.74 16.36 -1.64
N TYR A 146 14.42 16.35 -2.93
CA TYR A 146 13.61 15.30 -3.54
C TYR A 146 14.28 13.93 -3.37
N PRO A 147 13.49 12.84 -3.37
CA PRO A 147 14.04 11.49 -3.35
C PRO A 147 14.97 11.26 -4.55
N PRO A 148 16.09 10.52 -4.40
CA PRO A 148 17.01 10.27 -5.51
C PRO A 148 16.33 9.67 -6.73
N GLY A 149 16.63 10.20 -7.91
CA GLY A 149 16.04 9.74 -9.18
C GLY A 149 14.62 10.25 -9.44
N VAL A 150 14.08 11.12 -8.59
CA VAL A 150 12.81 11.81 -8.78
C VAL A 150 13.08 13.29 -9.05
N GLU A 151 12.63 13.77 -10.20
CA GLU A 151 12.78 15.16 -10.63
C GLU A 151 11.43 15.88 -10.55
N ALA A 152 11.39 17.04 -9.90
CA ALA A 152 10.16 17.79 -9.67
C ALA A 152 9.41 18.14 -10.97
N SER A 153 10.13 18.37 -12.06
CA SER A 153 9.57 18.69 -13.38
C SER A 153 8.82 17.53 -14.03
N PHE A 154 9.11 16.28 -13.65
CA PHE A 154 8.49 15.08 -14.20
C PHE A 154 7.53 14.39 -13.23
N PHE A 155 7.79 14.52 -11.93
CA PHE A 155 6.98 13.89 -10.88
C PHE A 155 6.86 14.85 -9.69
N PRO A 156 5.96 15.84 -9.77
CA PRO A 156 5.79 16.81 -8.71
C PRO A 156 5.26 16.12 -7.45
N LEU A 157 5.83 16.52 -6.30
CA LEU A 157 5.50 15.97 -4.99
C LEU A 157 4.93 17.06 -4.07
N THR A 158 3.91 16.71 -3.30
CA THR A 158 3.58 17.44 -2.06
C THR A 158 4.21 16.75 -0.86
N PHE A 159 4.46 17.53 0.18
CA PHE A 159 5.13 17.07 1.38
C PHE A 159 4.24 17.20 2.61
N GLU A 160 4.53 16.37 3.59
CA GLU A 160 3.98 16.44 4.95
C GLU A 160 5.15 16.41 5.92
N LEU A 161 5.08 17.27 6.93
CA LEU A 161 6.09 17.38 7.96
C LEU A 161 5.49 16.99 9.30
N ARG A 162 6.28 16.31 10.13
CA ARG A 162 5.96 16.11 11.54
C ARG A 162 7.14 16.48 12.42
N TYR A 163 6.86 16.98 13.60
CA TYR A 163 7.86 17.34 14.58
C TYR A 163 7.40 16.98 16.00
N GLN A 164 8.35 16.83 16.91
CA GLN A 164 8.08 16.68 18.33
C GLN A 164 9.20 17.29 19.17
N GLU A 165 8.84 17.89 20.30
CA GLU A 165 9.80 18.29 21.33
C GLU A 165 10.43 17.03 21.96
N ASP A 166 11.71 17.10 22.30
CA ASP A 166 12.40 16.02 23.00
C ASP A 166 11.76 15.74 24.37
N GLY A 167 11.47 14.46 24.63
CA GLY A 167 10.67 14.03 25.78
C GLY A 167 9.14 14.09 25.60
N SER A 168 8.63 14.58 24.46
CA SER A 168 7.23 14.40 24.07
C SER A 168 7.02 13.03 23.43
N ASP A 169 5.91 12.37 23.78
CA ASP A 169 5.45 11.15 23.12
C ASP A 169 4.53 11.43 21.90
N ALA A 170 4.13 12.69 21.71
CA ALA A 170 3.19 13.10 20.67
C ALA A 170 3.89 13.88 19.55
N TRP A 171 3.59 13.50 18.31
CA TRP A 171 3.99 14.22 17.10
C TRP A 171 2.97 15.30 16.75
N GLU A 172 3.44 16.52 16.53
CA GLU A 172 2.73 17.58 15.84
C GLU A 172 2.91 17.40 14.32
N GLN A 173 1.89 17.76 13.54
CA GLN A 173 1.87 17.54 12.09
C GLN A 173 1.49 18.81 11.35
N GLU A 174 2.26 19.08 10.30
CA GLU A 174 1.93 20.01 9.23
C GLU A 174 1.48 19.17 8.02
N PRO A 175 0.16 18.93 7.87
CA PRO A 175 -0.37 17.95 6.92
C PRO A 175 -0.18 18.34 5.45
N ASP A 176 0.01 19.64 5.18
CA ASP A 176 0.24 20.18 3.85
C ASP A 176 1.30 21.27 3.91
N VAL A 177 2.54 20.88 3.59
CA VAL A 177 3.64 21.82 3.38
C VAL A 177 3.90 22.04 1.88
N GLY A 178 2.88 21.84 1.04
CA GLY A 178 2.92 22.17 -0.39
C GLY A 178 3.99 21.42 -1.19
N GLU A 179 4.42 22.04 -2.29
CA GLU A 179 5.45 21.51 -3.21
C GLU A 179 6.85 22.04 -2.90
N GLN A 180 6.97 22.97 -1.94
CA GLN A 180 8.26 23.51 -1.53
C GLN A 180 9.12 22.48 -0.81
N THR A 181 10.43 22.67 -0.88
CA THR A 181 11.42 21.81 -0.22
C THR A 181 12.04 22.45 1.01
N ASN A 182 11.33 23.43 1.59
CA ASN A 182 11.66 24.05 2.86
C ASN A 182 10.39 24.46 3.58
N TYR A 183 10.47 24.60 4.90
CA TYR A 183 9.36 25.01 5.73
C TYR A 183 9.85 25.68 7.01
N SER A 184 9.00 26.55 7.57
CA SER A 184 9.26 27.27 8.81
C SER A 184 8.16 26.97 9.81
N ILE A 185 8.54 26.41 10.95
CA ILE A 185 7.66 26.15 12.08
C ILE A 185 7.83 27.31 13.06
N TYR A 186 6.73 27.94 13.41
CA TYR A 186 6.69 29.07 14.34
C TYR A 186 6.08 28.65 15.68
N ASP A 187 6.18 29.53 16.67
CA ASP A 187 5.58 29.34 18.00
C ASP A 187 6.06 28.09 18.75
N VAL A 188 7.26 27.60 18.43
CA VAL A 188 7.91 26.52 19.18
C VAL A 188 8.53 27.05 20.48
N THR A 189 8.70 26.19 21.47
CA THR A 189 9.32 26.53 22.76
C THR A 189 10.83 26.78 22.57
N PRO A 190 11.36 27.95 22.94
CA PRO A 190 12.80 28.22 22.88
C PRO A 190 13.61 27.33 23.82
N ASN A 191 14.91 27.17 23.54
CA ASN A 191 15.83 26.34 24.32
C ASN A 191 15.38 24.86 24.47
N ARG A 192 14.77 24.33 23.41
CA ARG A 192 14.36 22.92 23.29
C ARG A 192 14.98 22.24 22.07
N ASN A 193 15.02 20.91 22.16
CA ASN A 193 15.36 20.05 21.04
C ASN A 193 14.07 19.61 20.36
N TYR A 194 14.06 19.66 19.03
CA TYR A 194 12.98 19.18 18.19
C TYR A 194 13.48 18.08 17.28
N THR A 195 12.72 17.00 17.16
CA THR A 195 12.96 15.95 16.17
C THR A 195 11.95 16.10 15.05
N LEU A 196 12.42 16.12 13.80
CA LEU A 196 11.61 16.37 12.61
C LEU A 196 11.74 15.22 11.61
N GLN A 197 10.66 14.95 10.89
CA GLN A 197 10.63 14.07 9.73
C GLN A 197 9.72 14.63 8.65
N VAL A 198 10.03 14.31 7.40
CA VAL A 198 9.25 14.71 6.23
C VAL A 198 8.94 13.47 5.40
N ARG A 199 7.74 13.42 4.84
CA ARG A 199 7.37 12.43 3.82
C ARG A 199 6.74 13.13 2.63
N CYS A 200 6.54 12.40 1.55
CA CYS A 200 6.02 12.94 0.31
C CYS A 200 5.00 12.02 -0.36
N LYS A 201 4.13 12.62 -1.18
CA LYS A 201 3.24 11.94 -2.12
C LYS A 201 3.20 12.76 -3.41
N THR A 202 2.71 12.20 -4.50
CA THR A 202 2.51 13.00 -5.73
C THR A 202 1.36 14.01 -5.56
N THR A 203 1.49 15.16 -6.24
CA THR A 203 0.60 16.32 -6.06
C THR A 203 -0.83 16.10 -6.54
N ASN A 204 -1.08 15.14 -7.42
CA ASN A 204 -2.42 14.84 -7.94
C ASN A 204 -3.29 14.03 -6.95
N GLU A 205 -2.82 13.82 -5.73
CA GLU A 205 -3.41 12.96 -4.69
C GLU A 205 -3.60 11.48 -5.10
N ARG A 206 -3.09 11.08 -6.27
CA ARG A 206 -3.14 9.70 -6.74
C ARG A 206 -1.85 9.01 -6.35
N GLY A 207 -1.91 8.09 -5.41
CA GLY A 207 -0.73 7.37 -4.96
C GLY A 207 -0.65 7.32 -3.45
N LEU A 208 0.46 6.81 -2.97
CA LEU A 208 0.68 6.48 -1.58
C LEU A 208 1.77 7.39 -1.01
N TRP A 209 1.61 7.75 0.26
CA TRP A 209 2.67 8.41 1.01
C TRP A 209 3.92 7.54 1.06
N SER A 210 5.08 8.17 0.88
CA SER A 210 6.35 7.54 1.19
C SER A 210 6.45 7.27 2.70
N HIS A 211 7.47 6.50 3.07
CA HIS A 211 7.85 6.40 4.48
C HIS A 211 8.31 7.78 4.99
N TRP A 212 8.40 7.92 6.30
CA TRP A 212 9.03 9.10 6.88
C TRP A 212 10.53 9.09 6.58
N SER A 213 11.10 10.26 6.32
CA SER A 213 12.53 10.45 6.14
C SER A 213 13.31 10.08 7.40
N ARG A 214 14.65 10.08 7.28
CA ARG A 214 15.52 10.03 8.46
C ARG A 214 15.25 11.26 9.35
N THR A 215 15.33 11.04 10.66
CA THR A 215 15.11 12.09 11.65
C THR A 215 16.19 13.16 11.58
N LEU A 216 15.78 14.41 11.64
CA LEU A 216 16.65 15.56 11.91
C LEU A 216 16.37 16.08 13.32
N THR A 217 17.40 16.32 14.11
CA THR A 217 17.26 16.95 15.42
C THR A 217 17.82 18.37 15.37
N ILE A 218 17.01 19.35 15.77
CA ILE A 218 17.36 20.77 15.79
C ILE A 218 17.21 21.27 17.24
N ASN A 219 18.15 22.10 17.68
CA ASN A 219 18.03 22.84 18.94
C ASN A 219 17.67 24.31 18.63
N THR A 220 16.65 24.83 19.31
CA THR A 220 16.30 26.26 19.29
C THR A 220 17.14 27.04 20.31
N THR A 221 17.77 28.14 19.92
CA THR A 221 18.50 29.00 20.85
C THR A 221 17.58 29.75 21.81
N GLN A 222 18.17 30.33 22.86
CA GLN A 222 17.50 31.34 23.68
C GLN A 222 17.32 32.65 22.89
N ASP A 223 16.28 33.43 23.23
CA ASP A 223 16.01 34.77 22.70
C ASP A 223 17.19 35.75 22.87
#